data_AF-X0XJX6-F1
#
_entry.id   AF-X0XJX6-F1
#
_cell.length_a   1.000
_cell.length_b   1.000
_cell.length_c   1.000
_cell.angle_alpha   90.00
_cell.angle_beta   90.00
_cell.angle_gamma   90.00
#
_symmetry.space_group_name_H-M   'P 1'
#
loop_
_entity.id
_entity.type
_entity.pdbx_description
1 polymer ?
#
loop_
_entity_poly.entity_id
_entity_poly.type
_entity_poly.pdbx_seq_one_letter_code
_entity_poly.pdbx_strand_id
1 'polypeptide(L)'
;MTEWWIKASPFILFMCVFIAAFFSGAETAVISTSKLHLKYLAKRGDKKAIIVSNLIKKPDKFLRVVLIGTNIAIIVSSTVSSALAMHIWGDRGVTISILLTTLIILVFCEIIPKIIARNNSQKISLKAAYCLKIASYFLFPLEVFF
;
A
#
# COMPACT_ATOMS: atom_id res chain seq x y z
N MET A 1 -10.16 12.22 30.44
CA MET A 1 -8.86 12.05 29.74
C MET A 1 -8.96 11.07 28.56
N THR A 2 -10.16 10.68 28.10
CA THR A 2 -10.40 9.47 27.30
C THR A 2 -10.77 9.69 25.82
N GLU A 3 -10.74 10.92 25.30
CA GLU A 3 -11.16 11.24 23.92
C GLU A 3 -10.00 11.45 22.92
N TRP A 4 -8.74 11.29 23.36
CA TRP A 4 -7.58 11.62 22.52
C TRP A 4 -7.46 10.71 21.29
N TRP A 5 -7.85 9.44 21.44
CA TRP A 5 -7.87 8.46 20.35
C TRP A 5 -8.91 8.81 19.27
N ILE A 6 -10.03 9.44 19.64
CA ILE A 6 -11.07 9.87 18.68
C ILE A 6 -10.54 11.00 17.80
N LYS A 7 -9.84 11.97 18.40
CA LYS A 7 -9.18 13.04 17.65
C LYS A 7 -8.05 12.51 16.76
N ALA A 8 -7.36 11.46 17.19
CA ALA A 8 -6.31 10.81 16.41
C ALA A 8 -6.84 9.89 15.30
N SER A 9 -8.05 9.33 15.44
CA SER A 9 -8.61 8.32 14.53
C SER A 9 -8.66 8.78 13.06
N PRO A 10 -9.12 10.00 12.71
CA PRO A 10 -9.11 10.47 11.33
C PRO A 10 -7.71 10.53 10.72
N PHE A 11 -6.70 10.92 11.52
CA PHE A 11 -5.31 10.95 11.07
C PHE A 11 -4.77 9.54 10.80
N ILE A 12 -5.10 8.58 11.68
CA ILE A 12 -4.74 7.16 11.51
C ILE A 12 -5.40 6.59 10.25
N LEU A 13 -6.69 6.86 10.04
CA LEU A 13 -7.43 6.42 8.85
C LEU A 13 -6.83 6.98 7.56
N PHE A 14 -6.53 8.29 7.54
CA PHE A 14 -5.90 8.93 6.39
C PHE A 14 -4.55 8.30 6.06
N MET A 15 -3.71 8.06 7.07
CA MET A 15 -2.42 7.39 6.89
C MET A 15 -2.58 5.95 6.39
N CYS A 16 -3.53 5.18 6.93
CA CYS A 16 -3.78 3.81 6.47
C CYS A 16 -4.23 3.78 5.01
N VAL A 17 -5.17 4.65 4.63
CA VAL A 17 -5.64 4.77 3.23
C VAL A 17 -4.47 5.13 2.31
N PHE A 18 -3.64 6.08 2.71
CA PHE A 18 -2.48 6.48 1.91
C PHE A 18 -1.46 5.36 1.74
N ILE A 19 -1.16 4.62 2.81
CA ILE A 19 -0.24 3.47 2.78
C ILE A 19 -0.80 2.35 1.90
N ALA A 20 -2.08 1.99 2.07
CA ALA A 20 -2.75 0.98 1.25
C ALA A 20 -2.74 1.36 -0.24
N ALA A 21 -3.10 2.61 -0.55
CA ALA A 21 -3.05 3.16 -1.91
C ALA A 21 -1.64 3.11 -2.51
N PHE A 22 -0.63 3.47 -1.71
CA PHE A 22 0.76 3.45 -2.14
C PHE A 22 1.23 2.04 -2.50
N PHE A 23 1.02 1.05 -1.63
CA PHE A 23 1.47 -0.32 -1.90
C PHE A 23 0.74 -0.93 -3.09
N SER A 24 -0.59 -0.80 -3.14
CA SER A 24 -1.45 -1.26 -4.25
C SER A 24 -1.04 -0.63 -5.60
N GLY A 25 -0.77 0.67 -5.62
CA GLY A 25 -0.24 1.36 -6.80
C GLY A 25 1.19 0.91 -7.15
N ALA A 26 2.08 0.77 -6.17
CA ALA A 26 3.45 0.36 -6.39
C ALA A 26 3.55 -1.06 -6.98
N GLU A 27 2.71 -1.98 -6.51
CA GLU A 27 2.53 -3.33 -7.08
C GLU A 27 2.22 -3.26 -8.57
N THR A 28 1.14 -2.56 -8.92
CA THR A 28 0.68 -2.45 -10.31
C THR A 28 1.72 -1.77 -11.19
N ALA A 29 2.41 -0.74 -10.68
CA ALA A 29 3.46 -0.05 -11.41
C ALA A 29 4.66 -0.96 -11.70
N VAL A 30 5.09 -1.76 -10.72
CA VAL A 30 6.22 -2.70 -10.87
C VAL A 30 5.87 -3.82 -11.85
N ILE A 31 4.67 -4.40 -11.74
CA ILE A 31 4.20 -5.47 -12.64
C ILE A 31 4.03 -4.94 -14.08
N SER A 32 3.52 -3.72 -14.24
CA SER A 32 3.24 -3.11 -15.55
C SER A 32 4.44 -2.43 -16.20
N THR A 33 5.61 -2.39 -15.55
CA THR A 33 6.80 -1.74 -16.10
C THR A 33 7.55 -2.65 -17.09
N SER A 34 8.06 -2.08 -18.19
CA SER A 34 8.89 -2.81 -19.15
C SER A 34 10.24 -3.24 -18.55
N LYS A 35 10.45 -4.55 -18.46
CA LYS A 35 11.71 -5.15 -18.01
C LYS A 35 12.91 -4.74 -18.87
N LEU A 36 12.68 -4.56 -20.18
CA LEU A 36 13.74 -4.20 -21.14
C LEU A 36 14.24 -2.78 -20.90
N HIS A 37 13.32 -1.84 -20.67
CA HIS A 37 13.67 -0.46 -20.37
C HIS A 37 14.37 -0.32 -19.00
N LEU A 38 13.90 -1.04 -17.98
CA LEU A 38 14.58 -1.06 -16.68
C LEU A 38 16.01 -1.60 -16.78
N LYS A 39 16.24 -2.66 -17.57
CA LYS A 39 17.60 -3.17 -17.83
C LYS A 39 18.48 -2.12 -18.51
N TYR A 40 17.93 -1.37 -19.47
CA TYR A 40 18.65 -0.28 -20.12
C TYR A 40 19.06 0.82 -19.13
N LEU A 41 18.12 1.31 -18.30
CA LEU A 41 18.40 2.32 -17.28
C LEU A 41 19.40 1.83 -16.24
N ALA A 42 19.28 0.56 -15.81
CA ALA A 42 20.21 -0.05 -14.86
C ALA A 42 21.64 -0.13 -15.43
N LYS A 43 21.81 -0.46 -16.73
CA LYS A 43 23.11 -0.44 -17.41
C LYS A 43 23.72 0.96 -17.48
N ARG A 44 22.90 2.01 -17.51
CA ARG A 44 23.36 3.42 -17.45
C ARG A 44 23.63 3.92 -16.03
N GLY A 45 23.56 3.05 -15.03
CA GLY A 45 23.89 3.38 -13.63
C GLY A 45 22.73 3.95 -12.82
N ASP A 46 21.48 3.90 -13.31
CA ASP A 46 20.33 4.35 -12.52
C ASP A 46 20.08 3.42 -11.32
N LYS A 47 20.36 3.93 -10.11
CA LYS A 47 20.20 3.18 -8.84
C LYS A 47 18.75 2.72 -8.61
N LYS A 48 17.74 3.51 -8.98
CA LYS A 48 16.32 3.15 -8.82
C LYS A 48 15.97 2.01 -9.76
N ALA A 49 16.43 2.07 -11.01
CA ALA A 49 16.21 1.01 -11.99
C ALA A 49 16.86 -0.32 -11.56
N ILE A 50 18.05 -0.28 -10.95
CA ILE A 50 18.70 -1.47 -10.38
C ILE A 50 17.85 -2.08 -9.26
N ILE A 51 17.33 -1.26 -8.34
CA ILE A 51 16.47 -1.73 -7.25
C ILE A 51 15.21 -2.40 -7.80
N VAL A 52 14.47 -1.71 -8.68
CA VAL A 52 13.24 -2.26 -9.28
C VAL A 52 13.54 -3.52 -10.08
N SER A 53 14.65 -3.55 -10.83
CA SER A 53 15.06 -4.74 -11.58
C SER A 53 15.32 -5.93 -10.65
N ASN A 54 15.92 -5.71 -9.46
CA ASN A 54 16.13 -6.76 -8.48
C ASN A 54 14.82 -7.22 -7.81
N LEU A 55 13.87 -6.31 -7.57
CA LEU A 55 12.54 -6.66 -7.06
C LEU A 55 11.79 -7.56 -8.06
N ILE A 56 11.82 -7.21 -9.36
CA ILE A 56 11.16 -8.00 -10.42
C ILE A 56 11.80 -9.38 -10.61
N LYS A 57 13.08 -9.57 -10.25
CA LYS A 57 13.72 -10.91 -10.29
C LYS A 57 13.17 -11.87 -9.22
N LYS A 58 12.56 -11.34 -8.15
CA LYS A 58 11.98 -12.12 -7.05
C LYS A 58 10.54 -11.66 -6.81
N PRO A 59 9.63 -11.87 -7.79
CA PRO A 59 8.27 -11.35 -7.74
C PRO A 59 7.52 -11.87 -6.52
N ASP A 60 7.73 -13.11 -6.09
CA ASP A 60 7.07 -13.70 -4.93
C ASP A 60 7.37 -12.94 -3.64
N LYS A 61 8.64 -12.56 -3.42
CA LYS A 61 9.04 -11.77 -2.24
C LYS A 61 8.43 -10.38 -2.29
N PHE A 62 8.50 -9.74 -3.45
CA PHE A 62 7.92 -8.41 -3.66
C PHE A 62 6.42 -8.40 -3.39
N LEU A 63 5.67 -9.33 -4.00
CA LEU A 63 4.23 -9.45 -3.84
C LEU A 63 3.84 -9.71 -2.38
N ARG A 64 4.58 -10.56 -1.66
CA ARG A 64 4.35 -10.77 -0.22
C ARG A 64 4.46 -9.49 0.59
N VAL A 65 5.53 -8.72 0.39
CA VAL A 65 5.75 -7.47 1.14
C VAL A 65 4.62 -6.47 0.87
N VAL A 66 4.23 -6.31 -0.40
CA VAL A 66 3.11 -5.44 -0.77
C VAL A 66 1.82 -5.92 -0.13
N LEU A 67 1.50 -7.21 -0.27
CA LEU A 67 0.25 -7.79 0.22
C LEU A 67 0.12 -7.69 1.74
N ILE A 68 1.21 -7.90 2.49
CA ILE A 68 1.22 -7.70 3.93
C ILE A 68 0.98 -6.23 4.26
N GLY A 69 1.68 -5.31 3.59
CA GLY A 69 1.54 -3.87 3.81
C GLY A 69 0.13 -3.35 3.54
N THR A 70 -0.49 -3.76 2.41
CA THR A 70 -1.87 -3.39 2.07
C THR A 70 -2.86 -3.98 3.08
N ASN A 71 -2.74 -5.26 3.41
CA ASN A 71 -3.66 -5.92 4.33
C ASN A 71 -3.61 -5.33 5.73
N ILE A 72 -2.42 -5.06 6.28
CA ILE A 72 -2.29 -4.40 7.59
C ILE A 72 -3.01 -3.06 7.57
N ALA A 73 -2.76 -2.23 6.55
CA ALA A 73 -3.40 -0.92 6.44
C ALA A 73 -4.93 -1.02 6.31
N ILE A 74 -5.44 -1.99 5.54
CA ILE A 74 -6.87 -2.23 5.37
C ILE A 74 -7.51 -2.69 6.69
N ILE A 75 -6.91 -3.66 7.37
CA ILE A 75 -7.43 -4.21 8.64
C ILE A 75 -7.44 -3.12 9.73
N VAL A 76 -6.35 -2.38 9.87
CA VAL A 76 -6.27 -1.27 10.83
C VAL A 76 -7.31 -0.21 10.50
N SER A 77 -7.43 0.19 9.23
CA SER A 77 -8.43 1.17 8.78
C SER A 77 -9.86 0.71 9.10
N SER A 78 -10.20 -0.53 8.74
CA SER A 78 -11.53 -1.09 8.98
C SER A 78 -11.84 -1.22 10.48
N THR A 79 -10.86 -1.59 11.29
CA THR A 79 -11.02 -1.75 12.75
C THR A 79 -11.21 -0.40 13.42
N VAL A 80 -10.35 0.59 13.12
CA VAL A 80 -10.44 1.94 13.67
C VAL A 80 -11.73 2.63 13.22
N SER A 81 -12.11 2.49 11.95
CA SER A 81 -13.35 3.05 11.41
C SER A 81 -14.59 2.44 12.07
N SER A 82 -14.60 1.13 12.32
CA SER A 82 -15.71 0.45 12.99
C SER A 82 -15.80 0.85 14.46
N ALA A 83 -14.67 0.91 15.17
CA ALA A 83 -14.62 1.35 16.57
C ALA A 83 -15.07 2.81 16.73
N LEU A 84 -14.63 3.69 15.84
CA LEU A 84 -15.03 5.09 15.82
C LEU A 84 -16.54 5.23 15.58
N ALA A 85 -17.08 4.49 14.61
CA ALA A 85 -18.51 4.55 14.30
C ALA A 85 -19.38 3.96 15.40
N MET A 86 -18.95 2.89 16.06
CA MET A 86 -19.61 2.33 17.24
C MET A 86 -19.69 3.36 18.36
N HIS A 87 -18.60 4.10 18.60
CA HIS A 87 -18.56 5.09 19.67
C HIS A 87 -19.46 6.31 19.39
N ILE A 88 -19.57 6.74 18.13
CA ILE A 88 -20.35 7.94 17.76
C ILE A 88 -21.84 7.63 17.54
N TRP A 89 -22.16 6.50 16.88
CA TRP A 89 -23.50 6.19 16.39
C TRP A 89 -24.07 4.86 16.93
N GLY A 90 -23.38 4.18 17.85
CA GLY A 90 -23.79 2.88 18.40
C GLY A 90 -23.79 1.77 17.34
N ASP A 91 -24.57 0.71 17.56
CA ASP A 91 -24.63 -0.45 16.68
C ASP A 91 -24.96 -0.11 15.21
N ARG A 92 -25.86 0.84 14.97
CA ARG A 92 -26.22 1.26 13.59
C ARG A 92 -25.05 1.93 12.87
N GLY A 93 -24.16 2.59 13.61
CA GLY A 93 -22.95 3.20 13.08
C GLY A 93 -21.99 2.19 12.45
N VAL A 94 -21.88 0.99 13.04
CA VAL A 94 -20.97 -0.05 12.58
C VAL A 94 -21.34 -0.52 11.18
N THR A 95 -22.61 -0.81 10.92
CA THR A 95 -23.10 -1.25 9.59
C THR A 95 -22.82 -0.21 8.51
N ILE A 96 -23.06 1.07 8.82
CA ILE A 96 -22.79 2.19 7.90
C ILE A 96 -21.28 2.32 7.65
N SER A 97 -20.48 2.18 8.70
CA SER A 97 -19.01 2.26 8.62
C SER A 97 -18.41 1.16 7.76
N ILE A 98 -18.89 -0.08 7.86
CA ILE A 98 -18.44 -1.19 7.02
C ILE A 98 -18.64 -0.86 5.53
N LEU A 99 -19.85 -0.42 5.16
CA LEU A 99 -20.17 -0.06 3.78
C LEU A 99 -19.31 1.12 3.28
N LEU A 100 -19.24 2.21 4.04
CA LEU A 100 -18.48 3.41 3.65
C LEU A 100 -16.97 3.12 3.57
N THR A 101 -16.41 2.43 4.57
CA THR A 101 -14.98 2.13 4.60
C THR A 101 -14.59 1.22 3.44
N THR A 102 -15.42 0.22 3.12
CA THR A 102 -15.19 -0.66 1.97
C THR A 102 -15.19 0.12 0.66
N LEU A 103 -16.16 1.02 0.44
CA LEU A 103 -16.20 1.87 -0.75
C LEU A 103 -14.98 2.79 -0.84
N ILE A 104 -14.58 3.41 0.28
CA ILE A 104 -13.40 4.27 0.33
C ILE A 104 -12.14 3.47 -0.03
N ILE A 105 -11.94 2.30 0.57
CA ILE A 105 -10.78 1.47 0.29
C ILE A 105 -10.78 0.98 -1.17
N LEU A 106 -11.92 0.49 -1.68
CA LEU A 106 -12.01 0.05 -3.07
C LEU A 106 -11.69 1.18 -4.06
N VAL A 107 -12.26 2.36 -3.87
CA VAL A 107 -12.08 3.47 -4.81
C VAL A 107 -10.68 4.07 -4.66
N PHE A 108 -10.29 4.46 -3.44
CA PHE A 108 -9.11 5.26 -3.20
C PHE A 108 -7.84 4.46 -2.91
N CYS A 109 -7.93 3.22 -2.42
CA CYS A 109 -6.76 2.37 -2.19
C CYS A 109 -6.52 1.37 -3.32
N GLU A 110 -7.58 0.89 -3.97
CA GLU A 110 -7.46 -0.11 -5.03
C GLU A 110 -7.59 0.49 -6.42
N ILE A 111 -8.77 0.94 -6.81
CA ILE A 111 -9.09 1.24 -8.22
C ILE A 111 -8.28 2.42 -8.73
N ILE A 112 -8.37 3.59 -8.09
CA ILE A 112 -7.71 4.82 -8.54
C ILE A 112 -6.18 4.66 -8.57
N PRO A 113 -5.52 4.19 -7.49
CA PRO A 113 -4.06 4.05 -7.48
C PRO A 113 -3.56 3.06 -8.53
N LYS A 114 -4.25 1.92 -8.72
CA LYS A 114 -3.86 0.91 -9.72
C LYS A 114 -3.97 1.47 -11.14
N ILE A 115 -5.03 2.23 -11.45
CA ILE A 115 -5.19 2.86 -12.78
C ILE A 115 -4.06 3.87 -13.04
N ILE A 116 -3.78 4.77 -12.09
CA ILE A 116 -2.71 5.77 -12.22
C ILE A 116 -1.35 5.09 -12.35
N ALA A 117 -1.10 4.07 -11.53
CA ALA A 117 0.10 3.26 -11.54
C ALA A 117 0.32 2.53 -12.86
N ARG A 118 -0.74 1.97 -13.47
CA ARG A 118 -0.65 1.29 -14.75
C ARG A 118 -0.25 2.25 -15.87
N ASN A 119 -0.86 3.43 -15.92
CA ASN A 119 -0.61 4.43 -16.97
C ASN A 119 0.77 5.10 -16.84
N ASN A 120 1.29 5.21 -15.62
CA ASN A 120 2.60 5.83 -15.32
C ASN A 120 3.59 4.83 -14.71
N SER A 121 3.51 3.56 -15.13
CA SER A 121 4.19 2.42 -14.49
C SER A 121 5.67 2.65 -14.28
N GLN A 122 6.36 3.19 -15.27
CA GLN A 122 7.80 3.39 -15.20
C GLN A 122 8.22 4.51 -14.25
N LYS A 123 7.51 5.65 -14.25
CA LYS A 123 7.82 6.76 -13.33
C LYS A 123 7.52 6.37 -11.89
N ILE A 124 6.39 5.68 -11.67
CA ILE A 124 5.92 5.29 -10.35
C ILE A 124 6.77 4.16 -9.78
N SER A 125 7.13 3.15 -10.57
CA SER A 125 8.00 2.06 -10.11
C SER A 125 9.38 2.58 -9.68
N LEU A 126 9.98 3.50 -10.45
CA LEU A 126 11.25 4.13 -10.09
C LEU A 126 11.15 5.01 -8.84
N LYS A 127 10.05 5.76 -8.67
CA LYS A 127 9.82 6.56 -7.45
C LYS A 127 9.60 5.68 -6.22
N ALA A 128 8.85 4.60 -6.37
CA ALA A 128 8.53 3.66 -5.30
C ALA A 128 9.72 2.76 -4.93
N ALA A 129 10.77 2.69 -5.76
CA ALA A 129 11.91 1.79 -5.60
C ALA A 129 12.52 1.79 -4.19
N TYR A 130 12.81 2.98 -3.63
CA TYR A 130 13.41 3.09 -2.30
C TYR A 130 12.43 2.70 -1.19
N CYS A 131 11.19 3.17 -1.25
CA CYS A 131 10.17 2.80 -0.27
C CYS A 131 9.92 1.28 -0.26
N LEU A 132 9.86 0.65 -1.43
CA LEU A 132 9.71 -0.80 -1.57
C LEU A 132 10.93 -1.56 -1.03
N LYS A 133 12.15 -1.04 -1.24
CA LYS A 133 13.37 -1.63 -0.68
C LYS A 133 13.37 -1.57 0.86
N ILE A 134 12.95 -0.44 1.43
CA ILE A 134 12.85 -0.26 2.88
C ILE A 134 11.78 -1.19 3.45
N ALA A 135 10.61 -1.24 2.83
CA ALA A 135 9.52 -2.14 3.24
C ALA A 135 9.98 -3.61 3.18
N SER A 136 10.65 -4.03 2.11
CA SER A 136 11.17 -5.39 1.98
C SER A 136 12.24 -5.72 3.02
N TYR A 137 13.09 -4.76 3.39
CA TYR A 137 14.07 -4.97 4.46
C TYR A 137 13.40 -5.13 5.84
N PHE A 138 12.38 -4.32 6.13
CA PHE A 138 11.67 -4.37 7.41
C PHE A 138 10.81 -5.63 7.56
N LEU A 139 10.26 -6.14 6.45
CA LEU A 139 9.47 -7.38 6.42
C LEU A 139 10.34 -8.64 6.21
N PHE A 140 11.64 -8.50 5.92
CA PHE A 140 12.57 -9.62 5.80
C PHE A 140 12.55 -10.64 6.96
N PRO A 141 12.49 -10.25 8.26
CA PRO A 141 12.42 -11.23 9.34
C PRO A 141 11.16 -12.10 9.30
N LEU A 142 10.04 -11.58 8.77
CA LEU A 142 8.81 -12.34 8.60
C LEU A 142 8.88 -13.29 7.39
N GLU A 143 9.72 -12.98 6.39
CA GLU A 143 9.96 -13.84 5.21
C GLU A 143 10.68 -15.15 5.53
N VAL A 144 11.35 -15.27 6.68
CA VAL A 144 12.08 -16.51 7.04
C VAL A 144 11.14 -17.59 7.57
N PHE A 145 9.94 -17.19 8.04
CA PHE A 145 8.97 -18.09 8.65
C PHE A 145 7.91 -18.63 7.65
N PHE A 146 7.87 -18.14 6.41
CA PHE A 146 6.91 -18.53 5.34
C PHE A 146 7.59 -18.67 3.98
#